data_AF-A0A2N2HWP5-F1
#
_entry.id   AF-A0A2N2HWP5-F1
#
_cell.length_a   1.000
_cell.length_b   1.000
_cell.length_c   1.000
_cell.angle_alpha   90.00
_cell.angle_beta   90.00
_cell.angle_gamma   90.00
#
_symmetry.space_group_name_H-M   'P 1'
#
loop_
_entity.id
_entity.type
_entity.pdbx_description
1 polymer ?
#
loop_
_entity_poly.entity_id
_entity_poly.type
_entity_poly.pdbx_seq_one_letter_code
_entity_poly.pdbx_strand_id
1 'polypeptide(L)'
;MSRLKIYFVVAVATLFVAGIFSSTVFAAAESQSSIEQTFRKAKQDYLDKNMNSAAQQIKNGSSFMKAQAEKASDKGKEALNASAKELEKLAGDVKKGTVTSVKKIEETFARAYVALASDSHIKSTESWAKKQTEKAGDALDSANKYLERSFDWAGQKIETGTKNAMKKSNELSRKLKKKGSVLAEDVGKGLKNAGDEIEKFGKKISPK
;
A
#
# COMPACT_ATOMS: atom_id res chain seq x y z
N MET A 1 6.49 81.23 14.08
CA MET A 1 7.58 80.76 14.96
C MET A 1 8.26 79.57 14.30
N SER A 2 9.39 79.83 13.64
CA SER A 2 10.34 78.80 13.18
C SER A 2 11.03 78.14 14.38
N ARG A 3 11.39 76.84 14.25
CA ARG A 3 12.69 76.17 14.54
C ARG A 3 12.44 74.66 14.34
N LEU A 4 12.77 74.04 13.20
CA LEU A 4 14.09 73.61 12.73
C LEU A 4 14.93 72.85 13.78
N LYS A 5 14.98 71.51 13.65
CA LYS A 5 16.21 70.73 13.86
C LYS A 5 16.32 69.65 12.79
N ILE A 6 17.30 69.86 11.93
CA ILE A 6 17.86 69.00 10.88
C ILE A 6 18.77 67.94 11.55
N TYR A 7 18.94 66.78 10.91
CA TYR A 7 20.21 66.09 10.57
C TYR A 7 19.83 64.65 10.12
N PHE A 8 19.65 64.41 8.81
CA PHE A 8 20.65 63.89 7.86
C PHE A 8 21.44 62.69 8.40
N VAL A 9 21.19 61.49 7.87
CA VAL A 9 22.19 60.66 7.17
C VAL A 9 21.47 59.77 6.14
N VAL A 10 21.95 59.89 4.91
CA VAL A 10 21.66 59.08 3.73
C VAL A 10 22.38 57.74 3.86
N ALA A 11 21.69 56.63 3.60
CA ALA A 11 22.33 55.39 3.15
C ALA A 11 21.47 54.77 2.05
N VAL A 12 21.88 55.03 0.81
CA VAL A 12 21.46 54.31 -0.38
C VAL A 12 22.12 52.94 -0.35
N ALA A 13 21.34 51.87 -0.49
CA ALA A 13 21.82 50.57 -0.94
C ALA A 13 20.72 49.88 -1.77
N THR A 14 20.67 50.20 -3.05
CA THR A 14 20.10 49.33 -4.08
C THR A 14 21.10 48.22 -4.37
N LEU A 15 20.68 46.96 -4.30
CA LEU A 15 21.25 45.87 -5.09
C LEU A 15 20.24 44.72 -5.27
N PHE A 16 19.88 44.51 -6.53
CA PHE A 16 19.15 43.36 -7.05
C PHE A 16 19.96 42.06 -6.85
N VAL A 17 19.32 41.01 -6.35
CA VAL A 17 19.65 39.61 -6.63
C VAL A 17 18.31 38.88 -6.72
N ALA A 18 17.78 38.75 -7.94
CA ALA A 18 17.88 37.55 -8.77
C ALA A 18 17.16 36.34 -8.15
N GLY A 19 16.21 35.82 -8.93
CA GLY A 19 15.34 34.73 -8.53
C GLY A 19 16.13 33.51 -8.09
N ILE A 20 15.70 32.95 -6.96
CA ILE A 20 15.91 31.56 -6.65
C ILE A 20 14.52 31.02 -6.35
N PHE A 21 14.02 30.27 -7.34
CA PHE A 21 12.93 29.32 -7.19
C PHE A 21 13.04 28.66 -5.83
N SER A 22 12.11 28.97 -4.91
CA SER A 22 11.87 28.10 -3.75
C SER A 22 11.19 26.84 -4.28
N SER A 23 12.00 25.98 -4.88
CA SER A 23 11.70 24.60 -5.21
C SER A 23 11.63 23.80 -3.90
N THR A 24 10.65 24.10 -3.05
CA THR A 24 10.32 23.30 -1.88
C THR A 24 8.85 22.87 -1.87
N VAL A 25 8.19 22.95 -3.03
CA VAL A 25 6.80 22.48 -3.22
C VAL A 25 6.71 21.07 -3.83
N PHE A 26 7.80 20.45 -4.30
CA PHE A 26 7.74 19.14 -4.98
C PHE A 26 8.36 17.95 -4.23
N ALA A 27 8.69 18.07 -2.94
CA ALA A 27 9.18 16.92 -2.15
C ALA A 27 8.08 16.17 -1.38
N ALA A 28 6.84 16.66 -1.37
CA ALA A 28 5.73 16.10 -0.59
C ALA A 28 4.52 15.67 -1.44
N ALA A 29 4.63 15.69 -2.77
CA ALA A 29 3.55 15.35 -3.69
C ALA A 29 3.77 14.05 -4.49
N GLU A 30 4.87 13.32 -4.27
CA GLU A 30 5.20 12.10 -5.03
C GLU A 30 5.37 10.82 -4.19
N SER A 31 4.90 10.78 -2.93
CA SER A 31 4.86 9.52 -2.20
C SER A 31 3.52 8.80 -2.43
N GLN A 32 3.58 7.76 -3.27
CA GLN A 32 2.52 6.80 -3.61
C GLN A 32 1.51 7.24 -4.69
N SER A 33 1.89 7.05 -5.96
CA SER A 33 0.93 6.35 -6.82
C SER A 33 0.57 5.05 -6.10
N SER A 34 -0.67 4.87 -5.67
CA SER A 34 -1.10 3.64 -5.01
C SER A 34 -0.64 2.44 -5.84
N ILE A 35 -0.21 1.34 -5.20
CA ILE A 35 0.22 0.11 -5.91
C ILE A 35 -0.84 -0.34 -6.95
N GLU A 36 -2.11 -0.03 -6.72
CA GLU A 36 -3.21 -0.20 -7.66
C GLU A 36 -3.01 0.55 -8.99
N GLN A 37 -2.65 1.83 -8.94
CA GLN A 37 -2.39 2.62 -10.14
C GLN A 37 -1.21 2.05 -10.92
N THR A 38 -0.16 1.63 -10.21
CA THR A 38 1.00 0.97 -10.78
C THR A 38 0.59 -0.33 -11.50
N PHE A 39 -0.21 -1.19 -10.87
CA PHE A 39 -0.67 -2.45 -11.47
C PHE A 39 -1.64 -2.24 -12.64
N ARG A 40 -2.56 -1.27 -12.55
CA ARG A 40 -3.44 -0.90 -13.66
C ARG A 40 -2.64 -0.44 -14.87
N LYS A 41 -1.69 0.47 -14.66
CA LYS A 41 -0.82 0.99 -15.72
C LYS A 41 0.05 -0.11 -16.31
N ALA A 42 0.61 -0.98 -15.47
CA ALA A 42 1.37 -2.15 -15.94
C ALA A 42 0.55 -3.05 -16.89
N LYS A 43 -0.70 -3.37 -16.50
CA LYS A 43 -1.60 -4.17 -17.33
C LYS A 43 -1.93 -3.44 -18.64
N GLN A 44 -2.26 -2.16 -18.57
CA GLN A 44 -2.56 -1.34 -19.76
C GLN A 44 -1.37 -1.32 -20.72
N ASP A 45 -0.19 -0.97 -20.23
CA ASP A 45 1.03 -0.92 -21.03
C ASP A 45 1.34 -2.28 -21.68
N TYR A 46 1.08 -3.39 -20.98
CA TYR A 46 1.26 -4.73 -21.55
C TYR A 46 0.27 -5.00 -22.69
N LEU A 47 -1.00 -4.63 -22.53
CA LEU A 47 -2.04 -4.75 -23.56
C LEU A 47 -1.73 -3.88 -24.78
N ASP A 48 -1.18 -2.69 -24.56
CA ASP A 48 -0.74 -1.75 -25.60
C ASP A 48 0.60 -2.17 -26.25
N LYS A 49 1.12 -3.35 -25.89
CA LYS A 49 2.41 -3.90 -26.34
C LYS A 49 3.65 -3.07 -25.95
N ASN A 50 3.49 -2.15 -25.00
CA ASN A 50 4.55 -1.32 -24.44
C ASN A 50 5.32 -2.09 -23.33
N MET A 51 5.99 -3.17 -23.71
CA MET A 51 6.62 -4.12 -22.76
C MET A 51 7.63 -3.47 -21.81
N ASN A 52 8.41 -2.50 -22.29
CA ASN A 52 9.36 -1.78 -21.44
C ASN A 52 8.65 -0.95 -20.36
N SER A 53 7.54 -0.28 -20.71
CA SER A 53 6.76 0.52 -19.76
C SER A 53 6.05 -0.40 -18.75
N ALA A 54 5.43 -1.48 -19.24
CA ALA A 54 4.78 -2.47 -18.39
C ALA A 54 5.75 -3.06 -17.36
N ALA A 55 6.93 -3.49 -17.81
CA ALA A 55 7.98 -4.01 -16.94
C ALA A 55 8.44 -2.96 -15.91
N GLN A 56 8.57 -1.69 -16.30
CA GLN A 56 8.95 -0.63 -15.37
C GLN A 56 7.88 -0.40 -14.30
N GLN A 57 6.60 -0.41 -14.65
CA GLN A 57 5.52 -0.31 -13.67
C GLN A 57 5.54 -1.52 -12.71
N ILE A 58 5.74 -2.73 -13.20
CA ILE A 58 5.84 -3.92 -12.34
C ILE A 58 7.03 -3.80 -11.37
N LYS A 59 8.18 -3.28 -11.82
CA LYS A 59 9.33 -2.97 -10.94
C LYS A 59 9.00 -1.95 -9.87
N ASN A 60 8.24 -0.90 -10.20
CA ASN A 60 7.78 0.06 -9.20
C ASN A 60 6.90 -0.65 -8.13
N GLY A 61 6.08 -1.61 -8.55
CA GLY A 61 5.35 -2.50 -7.64
C GLY A 61 6.27 -3.31 -6.72
N SER A 62 7.34 -3.91 -7.25
CA SER A 62 8.35 -4.60 -6.42
C SER A 62 8.99 -3.65 -5.40
N SER A 63 9.43 -2.47 -5.83
CA SER A 63 10.03 -1.46 -4.94
C SER A 63 9.07 -1.05 -3.83
N PHE A 64 7.78 -0.91 -4.14
CA PHE A 64 6.75 -0.68 -3.12
C PHE A 64 6.70 -1.83 -2.11
N MET A 65 6.68 -3.09 -2.56
CA MET A 65 6.66 -4.26 -1.66
C MET A 65 7.90 -4.31 -0.76
N LYS A 66 9.09 -3.99 -1.29
CA LYS A 66 10.33 -3.88 -0.50
C LYS A 66 10.24 -2.79 0.57
N ALA A 67 9.73 -1.62 0.21
CA ALA A 67 9.53 -0.52 1.16
C ALA A 67 8.50 -0.86 2.24
N GLN A 68 7.50 -1.69 1.95
CA GLN A 68 6.60 -2.23 2.98
C GLN A 68 7.33 -3.26 3.86
N ALA A 69 8.16 -4.12 3.28
CA ALA A 69 8.92 -5.15 4.00
C ALA A 69 9.91 -4.55 5.01
N GLU A 70 10.52 -3.40 4.70
CA GLU A 70 11.39 -2.65 5.62
C GLU A 70 10.67 -2.14 6.88
N LYS A 71 9.36 -1.89 6.77
CA LYS A 71 8.50 -1.39 7.86
C LYS A 71 7.73 -2.49 8.58
N ALA A 72 7.77 -3.71 8.06
CA ALA A 72 7.07 -4.86 8.60
C ALA A 72 7.85 -5.50 9.75
N SER A 73 7.16 -6.24 10.62
CA SER A 73 7.82 -7.17 11.52
C SER A 73 8.38 -8.36 10.73
N ASP A 74 9.24 -9.17 11.35
CA ASP A 74 9.88 -10.32 10.69
C ASP A 74 8.85 -11.26 10.03
N LYS A 75 7.68 -11.43 10.66
CA LYS A 75 6.58 -12.25 10.14
C LYS A 75 5.98 -11.70 8.85
N GLY A 76 5.79 -10.38 8.74
CA GLY A 76 5.25 -9.75 7.52
C GLY A 76 6.31 -9.58 6.43
N LYS A 77 7.56 -9.35 6.84
CA LYS A 77 8.71 -9.07 5.97
C LYS A 77 8.99 -10.20 4.97
N GLU A 78 8.86 -11.46 5.38
CA GLU A 78 9.10 -12.60 4.50
C GLU A 78 8.14 -12.62 3.31
N ALA A 79 6.82 -12.54 3.57
CA ALA A 79 5.79 -12.57 2.53
C ALA A 79 5.91 -11.39 1.56
N LEU A 80 6.20 -10.19 2.08
CA LEU A 80 6.40 -8.98 1.26
C LEU A 80 7.65 -9.10 0.37
N ASN A 81 8.76 -9.62 0.90
CA ASN A 81 9.97 -9.86 0.13
C ASN A 81 9.79 -10.94 -0.94
N ALA A 82 9.06 -12.02 -0.63
CA ALA A 82 8.73 -13.05 -1.60
C ALA A 82 7.91 -12.47 -2.76
N SER A 83 6.90 -11.65 -2.45
CA SER A 83 6.11 -10.96 -3.48
C SER A 83 6.93 -9.96 -4.30
N ALA A 84 7.85 -9.21 -3.67
CA ALA A 84 8.75 -8.30 -4.39
C ALA A 84 9.61 -9.06 -5.43
N LYS A 85 10.20 -10.19 -5.04
CA LYS A 85 10.99 -11.05 -5.93
C LYS A 85 10.13 -11.61 -7.07
N GLU A 86 8.89 -11.99 -6.79
CA GLU A 86 7.96 -12.47 -7.80
C GLU A 86 7.63 -11.39 -8.84
N LEU A 87 7.37 -10.15 -8.38
CA LEU A 87 7.15 -9.00 -9.26
C LEU A 87 8.40 -8.68 -10.10
N GLU A 88 9.60 -8.79 -9.53
CA GLU A 88 10.85 -8.60 -10.29
C GLU A 88 11.03 -9.61 -11.41
N LYS A 89 10.76 -10.88 -11.10
CA LYS A 89 10.76 -11.95 -12.10
C LYS A 89 9.74 -11.65 -13.19
N LEU A 90 8.50 -11.29 -12.81
CA LEU A 90 7.46 -10.93 -13.77
C LEU A 90 7.87 -9.76 -14.65
N ALA A 91 8.47 -8.70 -14.09
CA ALA A 91 8.97 -7.58 -14.86
C ALA A 91 10.03 -8.00 -15.88
N GLY A 92 10.94 -8.89 -15.50
CA GLY A 92 11.94 -9.49 -16.39
C GLY A 92 11.29 -10.27 -17.54
N ASP A 93 10.31 -11.12 -17.22
CA ASP A 93 9.57 -11.91 -18.22
C ASP A 93 8.75 -11.02 -19.17
N VAL A 94 8.07 -9.99 -18.65
CA VAL A 94 7.32 -9.01 -19.46
C VAL A 94 8.26 -8.28 -20.41
N LYS A 95 9.41 -7.79 -19.92
CA LYS A 95 10.39 -7.09 -20.76
C LYS A 95 10.92 -7.96 -21.88
N LYS A 96 11.09 -9.27 -21.65
CA LYS A 96 11.53 -10.25 -22.65
C LYS A 96 10.40 -10.73 -23.58
N GLY A 97 9.15 -10.36 -23.31
CA GLY A 97 7.99 -10.86 -24.06
C GLY A 97 7.69 -12.34 -23.82
N THR A 98 8.18 -12.93 -22.71
CA THR A 98 8.01 -14.37 -22.41
C THR A 98 6.75 -14.66 -21.59
N VAL A 99 6.02 -13.63 -21.15
CA VAL A 99 4.73 -13.80 -20.50
C VAL A 99 3.67 -14.19 -21.53
N THR A 100 3.08 -15.36 -21.35
CA THR A 100 2.16 -16.00 -22.29
C THR A 100 0.70 -15.57 -22.14
N SER A 101 0.34 -14.87 -21.05
CA SER A 101 -1.03 -14.38 -20.84
C SER A 101 -1.10 -13.23 -19.85
N VAL A 102 -2.07 -12.33 -20.07
CA VAL A 102 -2.46 -11.27 -19.13
C VAL A 102 -2.84 -11.85 -17.78
N LYS A 103 -3.50 -13.01 -17.77
CA LYS A 103 -3.90 -13.73 -16.55
C LYS A 103 -2.72 -13.98 -15.60
N LYS A 104 -1.54 -14.33 -16.14
CA LYS A 104 -0.32 -14.52 -15.31
C LYS A 104 0.11 -13.24 -14.60
N ILE A 105 -0.04 -12.09 -15.26
CA ILE A 105 0.25 -10.77 -14.66
C ILE A 105 -0.75 -10.49 -13.54
N GLU A 106 -2.04 -10.66 -13.84
CA GLU A 106 -3.15 -10.41 -12.90
C GLU A 106 -3.07 -11.29 -11.65
N GLU A 107 -2.80 -12.59 -11.80
CA GLU A 107 -2.60 -13.52 -10.68
C GLU A 107 -1.38 -13.14 -9.81
N THR A 108 -0.32 -12.60 -10.42
CA THR A 108 0.85 -12.12 -9.67
C THR A 108 0.49 -10.87 -8.86
N PHE A 109 -0.30 -9.95 -9.43
CA PHE A 109 -0.81 -8.79 -8.71
C PHE A 109 -1.75 -9.18 -7.57
N ALA A 110 -2.61 -10.18 -7.79
CA ALA A 110 -3.46 -10.75 -6.75
C ALA A 110 -2.61 -11.28 -5.57
N ARG A 111 -1.54 -12.04 -5.83
CA ARG A 111 -0.64 -12.53 -4.78
C ARG A 111 0.08 -11.40 -4.04
N ALA A 112 0.48 -10.33 -4.73
CA ALA A 112 1.04 -9.15 -4.07
C ALA A 112 0.04 -8.51 -3.08
N TYR A 113 -1.23 -8.44 -3.45
CA TYR A 113 -2.28 -7.98 -2.54
C TYR A 113 -2.54 -8.95 -1.36
N VAL A 114 -2.40 -10.27 -1.54
CA VAL A 114 -2.44 -11.20 -0.40
C VAL A 114 -1.30 -10.91 0.57
N ALA A 115 -0.09 -10.67 0.09
CA ALA A 115 1.05 -10.35 0.95
C ALA A 115 0.81 -9.06 1.77
N LEU A 116 0.21 -8.03 1.15
CA LEU A 116 -0.19 -6.80 1.84
C LEU A 116 -1.32 -7.04 2.85
N ALA A 117 -2.29 -7.89 2.52
CA ALA A 117 -3.38 -8.27 3.42
C ALA A 117 -2.83 -9.00 4.66
N SER A 118 -1.92 -9.96 4.46
CA SER A 118 -1.25 -10.70 5.53
C SER A 118 -0.45 -9.79 6.45
N ASP A 119 0.39 -8.91 5.90
CA ASP A 119 1.16 -7.94 6.70
C ASP A 119 0.23 -6.99 7.50
N SER A 120 -0.85 -6.52 6.88
CA SER A 120 -1.84 -5.67 7.57
C SER A 120 -2.55 -6.42 8.69
N HIS A 121 -2.87 -7.70 8.50
CA HIS A 121 -3.45 -8.55 9.54
C HIS A 121 -2.48 -8.78 10.70
N ILE A 122 -1.20 -9.01 10.42
CA ILE A 122 -0.14 -9.12 11.43
C ILE A 122 -0.04 -7.83 12.24
N LYS A 123 0.03 -6.67 11.57
CA LYS A 123 0.04 -5.35 12.22
C LYS A 123 -1.18 -5.11 13.09
N SER A 124 -2.35 -5.59 12.66
CA SER A 124 -3.58 -5.52 13.46
C SER A 124 -3.46 -6.31 14.75
N THR A 125 -3.00 -7.56 14.64
CA THR A 125 -2.82 -8.47 15.79
C THR A 125 -1.78 -7.94 16.77
N GLU A 126 -0.65 -7.43 16.27
CA GLU A 126 0.40 -6.83 17.12
C GLU A 126 -0.07 -5.55 17.81
N SER A 127 -0.80 -4.68 17.10
CA SER A 127 -1.34 -3.44 17.68
C SER A 127 -2.38 -3.75 18.76
N TRP A 128 -3.21 -4.76 18.54
CA TRP A 128 -4.16 -5.24 19.54
C TRP A 128 -3.44 -5.73 20.81
N ALA A 129 -2.40 -6.56 20.66
CA ALA A 129 -1.60 -7.05 21.79
C ALA A 129 -0.93 -5.89 22.57
N LYS A 130 -0.56 -4.80 21.88
CA LYS A 130 -0.02 -3.57 22.48
C LYS A 130 -1.10 -2.62 23.02
N LYS A 131 -2.37 -3.02 23.06
CA LYS A 131 -3.54 -2.20 23.46
C LYS A 131 -3.75 -0.95 22.61
N GLN A 132 -3.20 -0.92 21.39
CA GLN A 132 -3.36 0.16 20.42
C GLN A 132 -4.60 -0.11 19.56
N THR A 133 -5.79 -0.02 20.16
CA THR A 133 -7.06 -0.46 19.56
C THR A 133 -7.37 0.21 18.23
N GLU A 134 -7.17 1.52 18.13
CA GLU A 134 -7.41 2.28 16.90
C GLU A 134 -6.52 1.79 15.74
N LYS A 135 -5.20 1.65 15.99
CA LYS A 135 -4.24 1.10 15.03
C LYS A 135 -4.57 -0.33 14.63
N ALA A 136 -5.03 -1.14 15.59
CA ALA A 136 -5.50 -2.50 15.29
C ALA A 136 -6.68 -2.49 14.32
N GLY A 137 -7.64 -1.59 14.53
CA GLY A 137 -8.78 -1.41 13.63
C GLY A 137 -8.38 -0.90 12.24
N ASP A 138 -7.46 0.06 12.14
CA ASP A 138 -6.97 0.58 10.86
C ASP A 138 -6.26 -0.48 10.03
N ALA A 139 -5.40 -1.27 10.69
CA ALA A 139 -4.69 -2.35 10.04
C ALA A 139 -5.66 -3.49 9.61
N LEU A 140 -6.70 -3.79 10.40
CA LEU A 140 -7.71 -4.79 10.04
C LEU A 140 -8.55 -4.36 8.83
N ASP A 141 -8.92 -3.08 8.77
CA ASP A 141 -9.62 -2.49 7.60
C ASP A 141 -8.76 -2.59 6.34
N SER A 142 -7.47 -2.29 6.48
CA SER A 142 -6.50 -2.38 5.38
C SER A 142 -6.36 -3.82 4.89
N ALA A 143 -6.30 -4.80 5.80
CA ALA A 143 -6.23 -6.22 5.47
C ALA A 143 -7.43 -6.67 4.60
N ASN A 144 -8.65 -6.27 4.96
CA ASN A 144 -9.85 -6.60 4.17
C ASN A 144 -9.84 -5.93 2.80
N LYS A 145 -9.44 -4.65 2.72
CA LYS A 145 -9.34 -3.92 1.44
C LYS A 145 -8.33 -4.57 0.50
N TYR A 146 -7.19 -5.00 1.02
CA TYR A 146 -6.19 -5.71 0.21
C TYR A 146 -6.68 -7.09 -0.20
N LEU A 147 -7.38 -7.83 0.67
CA LEU A 147 -7.98 -9.11 0.29
C LEU A 147 -9.01 -8.92 -0.83
N GLU A 148 -9.87 -7.91 -0.75
CA GLU A 148 -10.84 -7.57 -1.81
C GLU A 148 -10.14 -7.31 -3.15
N ARG A 149 -9.09 -6.47 -3.16
CA ARG A 149 -8.29 -6.23 -4.37
C ARG A 149 -7.62 -7.48 -4.91
N SER A 150 -7.21 -8.38 -4.03
CA SER A 150 -6.65 -9.67 -4.43
C SER A 150 -7.67 -10.51 -5.20
N PHE A 151 -8.93 -10.57 -4.73
CA PHE A 151 -10.01 -11.24 -5.45
C PHE A 151 -10.30 -10.60 -6.81
N ASP A 152 -10.35 -9.26 -6.86
CA ASP A 152 -10.58 -8.51 -8.10
C ASP A 152 -9.50 -8.82 -9.15
N TRP A 153 -8.22 -8.75 -8.76
CA TRP A 153 -7.11 -9.07 -9.65
C TRP A 153 -7.07 -10.54 -10.03
N ALA A 154 -7.46 -11.46 -9.15
CA ALA A 154 -7.55 -12.87 -9.49
C ALA A 154 -8.73 -13.20 -10.44
N GLY A 155 -9.62 -12.23 -10.71
CA GLY A 155 -10.86 -12.45 -11.44
C GLY A 155 -11.79 -13.43 -10.73
N GLN A 156 -11.68 -13.54 -9.39
CA GLN A 156 -12.45 -14.49 -8.60
C GLN A 156 -13.55 -13.79 -7.82
N LYS A 157 -14.76 -14.35 -7.88
CA LYS A 157 -15.85 -13.89 -7.04
C LYS A 157 -15.57 -14.25 -5.57
N ILE A 158 -15.81 -13.29 -4.67
CA ILE A 158 -15.75 -13.55 -3.23
C ILE A 158 -16.89 -14.49 -2.84
N GLU A 159 -16.54 -15.65 -2.30
CA GLU A 159 -17.49 -16.64 -1.80
C GLU A 159 -18.30 -16.08 -0.62
N THR A 160 -19.55 -16.53 -0.45
CA THR A 160 -20.46 -16.02 0.61
C THR A 160 -19.85 -16.12 2.00
N GLY A 161 -19.14 -17.21 2.31
CA GLY A 161 -18.45 -17.40 3.59
C GLY A 161 -17.38 -16.32 3.83
N THR A 162 -16.48 -16.13 2.87
CA THR A 162 -15.43 -15.10 2.91
C THR A 162 -16.03 -13.70 3.00
N LYS A 163 -17.08 -13.40 2.22
CA LYS A 163 -17.77 -12.11 2.27
C LYS A 163 -18.35 -11.82 3.66
N ASN A 164 -18.94 -12.83 4.31
CA ASN A 164 -19.46 -12.70 5.67
C ASN A 164 -18.33 -12.48 6.70
N ALA A 165 -17.21 -13.18 6.56
CA ALA A 165 -16.04 -13.00 7.41
C ALA A 165 -15.45 -11.58 7.26
N MET A 166 -15.28 -11.09 6.03
CA MET A 166 -14.84 -9.72 5.75
C MET A 166 -15.80 -8.67 6.33
N LYS A 167 -17.12 -8.89 6.23
CA LYS A 167 -18.12 -7.99 6.85
C LYS A 167 -17.96 -7.93 8.38
N LYS A 168 -17.84 -9.08 9.05
CA LYS A 168 -17.60 -9.15 10.50
C LYS A 168 -16.27 -8.49 10.89
N SER A 169 -15.24 -8.68 10.08
CA SER A 169 -13.93 -8.05 10.25
C SER A 169 -14.02 -6.52 10.14
N ASN A 170 -14.76 -5.98 9.17
CA ASN A 170 -15.04 -4.54 9.04
C ASN A 170 -15.87 -3.98 10.20
N GLU A 171 -16.83 -4.74 10.72
CA GLU A 171 -17.57 -4.38 11.93
C GLU A 171 -16.65 -4.31 13.15
N LEU A 172 -15.79 -5.32 13.34
CA LEU A 172 -14.79 -5.33 14.40
C LEU A 172 -13.83 -4.15 14.28
N SER A 173 -13.29 -3.90 13.09
CA SER A 173 -12.42 -2.76 12.80
C SER A 173 -13.06 -1.44 13.24
N ARG A 174 -14.33 -1.20 12.88
CA ARG A 174 -15.06 0.01 13.30
C ARG A 174 -15.24 0.10 14.82
N LYS A 175 -15.50 -1.02 15.50
CA LYS A 175 -15.60 -1.06 16.97
C LYS A 175 -14.26 -0.71 17.63
N LEU A 176 -13.16 -1.28 17.13
CA LEU A 176 -11.81 -1.02 17.62
C LEU A 176 -11.41 0.46 17.48
N LYS A 177 -11.75 1.10 16.35
CA LYS A 177 -11.50 2.53 16.10
C LYS A 177 -12.31 3.46 17.02
N LYS A 178 -13.53 3.07 17.40
CA LYS A 178 -14.42 3.89 18.23
C LYS A 178 -14.07 3.89 19.73
N LYS A 179 -12.97 3.24 20.14
CA LYS A 179 -12.53 3.09 21.55
C LYS A 179 -13.62 2.56 22.49
N GLY A 180 -14.63 1.88 21.95
CA GLY A 180 -15.69 1.24 22.73
C GLY A 180 -15.16 0.00 23.46
N SER A 181 -15.86 -0.43 24.51
CA SER A 181 -15.57 -1.70 25.16
C SER A 181 -15.86 -2.84 24.20
N VAL A 182 -14.81 -3.61 23.85
CA VAL A 182 -14.90 -4.82 23.02
C VAL A 182 -14.33 -5.96 23.83
N LEU A 183 -15.03 -7.10 23.88
CA LEU A 183 -14.56 -8.27 24.60
C LEU A 183 -13.31 -8.84 23.92
N ALA A 184 -12.27 -9.13 24.70
CA ALA A 184 -11.00 -9.62 24.15
C ALA A 184 -11.16 -10.92 23.34
N GLU A 185 -12.09 -11.79 23.76
CA GLU A 185 -12.42 -13.02 23.04
C GLU A 185 -13.03 -12.75 21.65
N ASP A 186 -13.93 -11.77 21.55
CA ASP A 186 -14.55 -11.37 20.27
C ASP A 186 -13.50 -10.80 19.31
N VAL A 187 -12.57 -10.00 19.82
CA VAL A 187 -11.45 -9.48 19.03
C VAL A 187 -10.56 -10.62 18.55
N GLY A 188 -10.18 -11.55 19.44
CA GLY A 188 -9.37 -12.71 19.11
C GLY A 188 -10.00 -13.58 18.02
N LYS A 189 -11.29 -13.91 18.15
CA LYS A 189 -12.05 -14.66 17.14
C LYS A 189 -12.13 -13.92 15.81
N GLY A 190 -12.41 -12.61 15.84
CA GLY A 190 -12.51 -11.81 14.62
C GLY A 190 -11.18 -11.67 13.87
N LEU A 191 -10.08 -11.44 14.60
CA LEU A 191 -8.73 -11.43 14.02
C LEU A 191 -8.38 -12.80 13.43
N LYS A 192 -8.62 -13.90 14.16
CA LYS A 192 -8.36 -15.25 13.66
C LYS A 192 -9.11 -15.52 12.36
N ASN A 193 -10.42 -15.26 12.33
CA ASN A 193 -11.24 -15.50 11.15
C ASN A 193 -10.76 -14.68 9.93
N ALA A 194 -10.34 -13.43 10.13
CA ALA A 194 -9.78 -12.62 9.04
C ALA A 194 -8.47 -13.22 8.50
N GLY A 195 -7.59 -13.69 9.39
CA GLY A 195 -6.34 -14.36 9.02
C GLY A 195 -6.59 -15.65 8.25
N ASP A 196 -7.52 -16.48 8.72
CA ASP A 196 -7.89 -17.75 8.10
C ASP A 196 -8.38 -17.55 6.65
N GLU A 197 -9.17 -16.50 6.37
CA GLU A 197 -9.65 -16.20 5.01
C GLU A 197 -8.53 -15.69 4.08
N ILE A 198 -7.61 -14.88 4.61
CA ILE A 198 -6.43 -14.42 3.86
C ILE A 198 -5.55 -15.62 3.49
N GLU A 199 -5.28 -16.50 4.45
CA GLU A 199 -4.48 -17.71 4.24
C GLU A 199 -5.16 -18.69 3.27
N LYS A 200 -6.47 -18.93 3.45
CA LYS A 200 -7.27 -19.77 2.55
C LYS A 200 -7.17 -19.26 1.11
N PHE A 201 -7.36 -17.96 0.90
CA PHE A 201 -7.29 -17.39 -0.45
C PHE A 201 -5.86 -17.41 -1.00
N GLY A 202 -4.85 -17.05 -0.20
CA GLY A 202 -3.45 -17.11 -0.58
C GLY A 202 -3.01 -18.50 -1.06
N LYS A 203 -3.42 -19.55 -0.34
CA LYS A 203 -3.18 -20.94 -0.76
C LYS A 203 -3.86 -21.26 -2.10
N LYS A 204 -5.10 -20.79 -2.31
CA LYS A 204 -5.86 -21.01 -3.54
C LYS A 204 -5.20 -20.42 -4.78
N ILE A 205 -4.54 -19.27 -4.65
CA ILE A 205 -3.90 -18.54 -5.78
C ILE A 205 -2.38 -18.71 -5.84
N SER A 206 -1.81 -19.57 -4.99
CA SER A 206 -0.37 -19.83 -4.97
C SER A 206 0.10 -20.37 -6.33
N PRO A 207 1.33 -20.02 -6.79
CA PRO A 207 1.87 -20.58 -8.02
C PRO A 207 1.89 -22.11 -7.93
N LYS A 208 1.42 -22.77 -8.98
CA LYS A 208 1.51 -24.23 -9.12
C LYS A 208 2.88 -24.67 -9.64
#